data_AF-A0A5J4KF63-F1
#
_entry.id   AF-A0A5J4KF63-F1
#
_cell.length_a   1.000
_cell.length_b   1.000
_cell.length_c   1.000
_cell.angle_alpha   90.00
_cell.angle_beta   90.00
_cell.angle_gamma   90.00
#
_symmetry.space_group_name_H-M   'P 1'
#
loop_
_entity.id
_entity.type
_entity.pdbx_description
1 polymer ?
#
loop_
_entity_poly.entity_id
_entity_poly.type
_entity_poly.pdbx_seq_one_letter_code
_entity_poly.pdbx_strand_id
1 'polypeptide(L)'
;MPNKETNMTDQDIIEELEPQDKYQTKKIPSIQVVDADPEPRRETPVEREQVEQENSEPTLNSSDSSTYTETQPEPPRRRQGAHVVRADAVQAEEVPTIPIGSLQTISTLEPEVSVHSVASMRAISMPSPLVVQPSEYRHGVNEWMEIWRDGIRLNYVRLSVMPVILGSALAWTQSITTATPLGHFDLIHFILAIIAVAILQIGAHLINDYYDYQRGIDTSNALGPGGIIQQGLVKPTRILIIGLTLLGIGAILGLVTALAGGPLVCLFGFIVVLSAYFFSATKKSLSSLGLGELIGFVVFGLLPVMGAYMIQTGGKLTITAFYYSLPLAFLAAGVIYANNMRDIEGDSHVGKKTLVSLIGLRWSRIAYSVLMLIPYLIVVLLGFPHGHPHFILLALWTLPTLVIAITGVMRTEISAGFHDVMRQSLKIFTLFTVFLIIGLIISALIPVAPLLPAHLISLK
;
A
#
# COMPACT_ATOMS: atom_id res chain seq x y z
N MET A 1 -61.58 -32.92 -7.63
CA MET A 1 -61.67 -34.32 -7.15
C MET A 1 -61.40 -35.26 -8.34
N PRO A 2 -60.64 -36.36 -8.20
CA PRO A 2 -59.31 -36.42 -7.58
C PRO A 2 -58.28 -37.28 -8.39
N ASN A 3 -57.01 -37.16 -7.97
CA ASN A 3 -55.92 -38.15 -7.88
C ASN A 3 -55.52 -39.07 -9.06
N LYS A 4 -54.20 -39.10 -9.31
CA LYS A 4 -53.38 -40.27 -8.99
C LYS A 4 -51.89 -39.92 -8.87
N GLU A 5 -51.35 -40.20 -7.68
CA GLU A 5 -49.93 -40.32 -7.35
C GLU A 5 -49.34 -41.59 -7.96
N THR A 6 -48.03 -41.57 -8.23
CA THR A 6 -47.17 -42.75 -8.05
C THR A 6 -45.76 -42.29 -7.68
N ASN A 7 -45.37 -42.64 -6.46
CA ASN A 7 -44.00 -42.67 -5.95
C ASN A 7 -43.17 -43.72 -6.71
N MET A 8 -41.90 -43.41 -6.99
CA MET A 8 -40.85 -44.43 -7.13
C MET A 8 -39.62 -43.98 -6.36
N THR A 9 -39.21 -44.85 -5.46
CA THR A 9 -38.00 -44.86 -4.64
C THR A 9 -36.77 -45.21 -5.47
N ASP A 10 -35.73 -44.38 -5.43
CA ASP A 10 -34.40 -44.70 -5.94
C ASP A 10 -33.69 -45.63 -4.96
N GLN A 11 -33.83 -46.94 -5.17
CA GLN A 11 -32.98 -47.94 -4.55
C GLN A 11 -32.40 -48.95 -5.55
N ASP A 12 -32.35 -48.58 -6.83
CA ASP A 12 -31.73 -49.41 -7.87
C ASP A 12 -30.61 -48.65 -8.56
N ILE A 13 -29.55 -49.39 -8.92
CA ILE A 13 -28.35 -49.00 -9.68
C ILE A 13 -27.11 -48.70 -8.80
N ILE A 14 -26.59 -49.77 -8.20
CA ILE A 14 -25.15 -50.04 -8.11
C ILE A 14 -24.93 -51.42 -8.74
N GLU A 15 -24.28 -51.52 -9.90
CA GLU A 15 -23.07 -52.33 -10.13
C GLU A 15 -22.62 -52.33 -11.60
N GLU A 16 -21.30 -52.45 -11.75
CA GLU A 16 -20.56 -52.95 -12.92
C GLU A 16 -20.34 -52.04 -14.14
N LEU A 17 -19.08 -51.57 -14.32
CA LEU A 17 -18.14 -52.13 -15.32
C LEU A 17 -16.78 -51.41 -15.28
N GLU A 18 -15.71 -52.21 -15.19
CA GLU A 18 -14.28 -51.87 -15.19
C GLU A 18 -13.71 -51.47 -16.60
N PRO A 19 -12.43 -51.05 -16.72
CA PRO A 19 -11.98 -50.04 -17.70
C PRO A 19 -11.38 -50.60 -19.01
N GLN A 20 -11.37 -49.76 -20.05
CA GLN A 20 -10.61 -49.98 -21.29
C GLN A 20 -9.71 -48.77 -21.58
N ASP A 21 -8.39 -49.03 -21.53
CA ASP A 21 -7.30 -48.21 -22.05
C ASP A 21 -7.37 -48.04 -23.57
N LYS A 22 -7.12 -46.82 -24.05
CA LYS A 22 -6.31 -46.47 -25.25
C LYS A 22 -6.56 -45.01 -25.61
N TYR A 23 -5.55 -44.14 -25.53
CA TYR A 23 -5.17 -43.20 -26.61
C TYR A 23 -3.80 -42.56 -26.33
N GLN A 24 -2.82 -43.10 -27.05
CA GLN A 24 -1.59 -42.55 -27.63
C GLN A 24 -1.02 -41.21 -27.10
N THR A 25 0.18 -41.35 -26.56
CA THR A 25 1.21 -40.34 -26.30
C THR A 25 1.78 -39.75 -27.60
N LYS A 26 1.78 -38.41 -27.70
CA LYS A 26 2.45 -37.65 -28.77
C LYS A 26 3.86 -37.27 -28.29
N LYS A 27 4.89 -37.85 -28.94
CA LYS A 27 6.32 -37.58 -28.72
C LYS A 27 6.65 -36.10 -28.96
N ILE A 28 7.34 -35.47 -28.02
CA ILE A 28 8.02 -34.17 -28.15
C ILE A 28 9.51 -34.47 -28.44
N PRO A 29 10.14 -33.85 -29.46
CA PRO A 29 11.54 -34.11 -29.76
C PRO A 29 12.48 -33.48 -28.72
N SER A 30 13.47 -34.27 -28.33
CA SER A 30 14.58 -33.99 -27.43
C SER A 30 15.49 -32.87 -27.93
N ILE A 31 15.66 -31.82 -27.12
CA ILE A 31 16.68 -30.79 -27.31
C ILE A 31 17.99 -31.33 -26.74
N GLN A 32 19.01 -31.43 -27.58
CA GLN A 32 20.39 -31.74 -27.22
C GLN A 32 20.97 -30.59 -26.39
N VAL A 33 21.39 -30.88 -25.16
CA VAL A 33 22.25 -30.00 -24.37
C VAL A 33 23.67 -30.28 -24.82
N VAL A 34 24.31 -29.28 -25.41
CA VAL A 34 25.74 -29.30 -25.73
C VAL A 34 26.50 -28.97 -24.45
N ASP A 35 27.40 -29.87 -24.06
CA ASP A 35 28.35 -29.70 -22.96
C ASP A 35 29.22 -28.46 -23.19
N ALA A 36 29.23 -27.55 -22.21
CA ALA A 36 30.19 -26.46 -22.13
C ALA A 36 31.24 -26.80 -21.06
N ASP A 37 32.48 -26.89 -21.52
CA ASP A 37 33.72 -27.09 -20.76
C ASP A 37 33.87 -26.05 -19.61
N PRO A 38 34.40 -26.42 -18.44
CA PRO A 38 34.65 -25.46 -17.36
C PRO A 38 36.02 -24.78 -17.55
N GLU A 39 36.02 -23.47 -17.84
CA GLU A 39 37.23 -22.65 -17.73
C GLU A 39 37.69 -22.49 -16.26
N PRO A 40 39.01 -22.50 -15.99
CA PRO A 40 39.56 -22.45 -14.63
C PRO A 40 39.59 -21.02 -14.07
N ARG A 41 39.13 -20.87 -12.82
CA ARG A 41 39.32 -19.63 -12.03
C ARG A 41 40.81 -19.46 -11.70
N ARG A 42 41.37 -18.32 -12.10
CA ARG A 42 42.67 -17.84 -11.64
C ARG A 42 42.54 -17.33 -10.21
N GLU A 43 43.25 -17.98 -9.29
CA GLU A 43 43.55 -17.47 -7.96
C GLU A 43 44.76 -16.51 -8.07
N THR A 44 44.64 -15.30 -7.53
CA THR A 44 45.77 -14.38 -7.30
C THR A 44 46.09 -14.36 -5.80
N PRO A 45 47.34 -14.64 -5.39
CA PRO A 45 47.75 -14.54 -3.99
C PRO A 45 48.12 -13.10 -3.61
N VAL A 46 47.71 -12.68 -2.41
CA VAL A 46 48.16 -11.45 -1.75
C VAL A 46 49.37 -11.81 -0.90
N GLU A 47 50.53 -11.30 -1.28
CA GLU A 47 51.80 -11.45 -0.57
C GLU A 47 51.97 -10.32 0.47
N ARG A 48 52.50 -10.69 1.64
CA ARG A 48 52.84 -9.82 2.78
C ARG A 48 54.33 -9.49 2.72
N GLU A 49 54.71 -8.25 2.96
CA GLU A 49 56.01 -7.79 3.50
C GLU A 49 55.72 -6.43 4.19
N GLN A 50 55.83 -6.19 5.51
CA GLN A 50 56.92 -6.26 6.51
C GLN A 50 58.10 -5.29 6.31
N VAL A 51 58.22 -4.35 7.28
CA VAL A 51 59.46 -3.81 7.90
C VAL A 51 60.18 -2.73 7.04
N GLU A 52 60.66 -1.57 7.50
CA GLU A 52 61.44 -1.24 8.71
C GLU A 52 61.46 0.29 9.00
N GLN A 53 61.93 0.62 10.20
CA GLN A 53 62.12 1.94 10.81
C GLN A 53 63.28 2.73 10.19
N GLU A 54 63.25 4.07 10.24
CA GLU A 54 64.36 4.82 10.86
C GLU A 54 64.01 6.26 11.26
N ASN A 55 64.57 6.64 12.41
CA ASN A 55 64.48 7.90 13.11
C ASN A 55 65.18 9.04 12.37
N SER A 56 64.73 10.29 12.53
CA SER A 56 65.50 11.36 13.21
C SER A 56 64.79 12.73 13.14
N GLU A 57 64.36 13.21 14.30
CA GLU A 57 64.27 14.64 14.64
C GLU A 57 65.68 15.13 15.03
N PRO A 58 66.04 16.45 15.04
CA PRO A 58 65.40 17.39 15.97
C PRO A 58 65.41 18.93 15.67
N THR A 59 64.43 19.60 16.33
CA THR A 59 64.53 20.84 17.17
C THR A 59 64.63 22.29 16.65
N LEU A 60 63.97 23.15 17.46
CA LEU A 60 64.15 24.59 17.83
C LEU A 60 63.28 25.63 17.07
N ASN A 61 62.21 26.17 17.72
CA ASN A 61 62.12 27.37 18.60
C ASN A 61 62.12 28.69 17.79
N SER A 62 61.38 29.77 18.07
CA SER A 62 60.46 30.20 19.15
C SER A 62 59.91 31.62 18.80
N SER A 63 58.86 32.08 19.53
CA SER A 63 58.52 33.49 19.92
C SER A 63 58.13 34.52 18.83
N ASP A 64 57.33 35.58 19.04
CA ASP A 64 56.31 36.03 20.01
C ASP A 64 55.77 37.42 19.54
N SER A 65 54.55 37.80 19.99
CA SER A 65 54.05 39.18 20.28
C SER A 65 53.81 40.17 19.11
N SER A 66 52.60 40.75 18.88
CA SER A 66 51.79 41.78 19.59
C SER A 66 51.70 43.09 18.75
N THR A 67 50.54 43.44 18.17
CA THR A 67 49.53 44.47 18.62
C THR A 67 49.77 45.88 18.01
N TYR A 68 48.74 46.50 17.41
CA TYR A 68 48.26 47.91 17.59
C TYR A 68 47.08 48.24 16.63
N THR A 69 46.28 49.24 17.02
CA THR A 69 44.83 49.45 16.74
C THR A 69 44.57 50.80 16.02
N GLU A 70 43.31 51.05 15.60
CA GLU A 70 42.61 52.31 15.23
C GLU A 70 42.52 52.65 13.72
N THR A 71 41.42 53.17 13.13
CA THR A 71 40.06 53.61 13.54
C THR A 71 39.13 53.70 12.29
N GLN A 72 37.80 53.65 12.51
CA GLN A 72 36.64 53.76 11.58
C GLN A 72 36.29 55.24 11.21
N PRO A 73 35.41 55.62 10.23
CA PRO A 73 33.98 55.21 10.10
C PRO A 73 33.27 55.16 8.70
N GLU A 74 32.08 54.53 8.70
CA GLU A 74 31.02 54.28 7.66
C GLU A 74 30.06 55.50 7.38
N PRO A 75 28.94 55.43 6.59
CA PRO A 75 28.67 55.06 5.17
C PRO A 75 27.72 56.13 4.46
N PRO A 76 27.05 55.91 3.27
CA PRO A 76 25.73 55.23 3.24
C PRO A 76 25.31 54.49 1.93
N ARG A 77 24.25 53.68 2.04
CA ARG A 77 23.55 52.87 1.00
C ARG A 77 22.54 53.68 0.13
N ARG A 78 22.27 53.23 -1.11
CA ARG A 78 21.02 53.53 -1.87
C ARG A 78 20.52 52.34 -2.71
N ARG A 79 19.19 52.35 -2.97
CA ARG A 79 18.26 51.23 -3.27
C ARG A 79 17.95 50.99 -4.76
N GLN A 80 17.66 49.71 -5.09
CA GLN A 80 16.57 49.07 -5.88
C GLN A 80 15.96 49.68 -7.17
N GLY A 81 15.68 48.78 -8.15
CA GLY A 81 14.56 48.82 -9.12
C GLY A 81 14.97 48.56 -10.59
N ALA A 82 14.92 47.32 -11.12
CA ALA A 82 13.82 46.66 -11.86
C ALA A 82 13.58 47.17 -13.31
N HIS A 83 13.72 46.32 -14.35
CA HIS A 83 12.61 45.78 -15.18
C HIS A 83 12.97 45.09 -16.52
N VAL A 84 12.22 44.01 -16.79
CA VAL A 84 11.73 43.38 -18.06
C VAL A 84 12.67 42.67 -19.04
N VAL A 85 12.41 41.37 -19.21
CA VAL A 85 12.75 40.51 -20.35
C VAL A 85 11.47 40.19 -21.12
N ARG A 86 11.49 40.27 -22.46
CA ARG A 86 10.70 39.42 -23.37
C ARG A 86 11.35 39.33 -24.75
N ALA A 87 11.10 38.18 -25.37
CA ALA A 87 11.89 37.48 -26.38
C ALA A 87 11.50 37.80 -27.83
N ASP A 88 12.42 37.55 -28.77
CA ASP A 88 12.29 36.46 -29.77
C ASP A 88 13.38 36.56 -30.84
N ALA A 89 14.04 35.43 -31.15
CA ALA A 89 14.39 34.93 -32.49
C ALA A 89 15.62 33.99 -32.44
N VAL A 90 15.42 32.78 -32.95
CA VAL A 90 16.40 31.70 -33.13
C VAL A 90 17.27 31.99 -34.37
N GLN A 91 18.59 31.83 -34.28
CA GLN A 91 19.45 31.39 -35.40
C GLN A 91 20.79 30.80 -34.90
N ALA A 92 21.30 29.84 -35.66
CA ALA A 92 22.30 28.83 -35.32
C ALA A 92 23.66 29.38 -34.82
N GLU A 93 24.23 28.73 -33.81
CA GLU A 93 25.56 29.03 -33.27
C GLU A 93 26.62 28.20 -34.00
N GLU A 94 27.54 28.89 -34.69
CA GLU A 94 28.73 28.31 -35.31
C GLU A 94 29.71 27.80 -34.24
N VAL A 95 30.25 26.59 -34.46
CA VAL A 95 31.31 25.99 -33.62
C VAL A 95 32.61 26.79 -33.79
N PRO A 96 33.21 27.37 -32.74
CA PRO A 96 34.46 28.10 -32.87
C PRO A 96 35.65 27.13 -33.01
N THR A 97 36.27 27.13 -34.19
CA THR A 97 37.57 26.49 -34.43
C THR A 97 38.69 27.27 -33.70
N ILE A 98 39.43 26.60 -32.82
CA ILE A 98 40.58 27.18 -32.11
C ILE A 98 41.77 27.30 -33.07
N PRO A 99 42.45 28.47 -33.17
CA PRO A 99 43.63 28.64 -34.02
C PRO A 99 44.82 27.78 -33.54
N ILE A 100 45.49 27.12 -34.48
CA ILE A 100 46.62 26.18 -34.25
C ILE A 100 47.81 26.85 -33.51
N GLY A 101 47.94 28.18 -33.56
CA GLY A 101 48.97 28.92 -32.81
C GLY A 101 48.80 28.91 -31.29
N SER A 102 47.62 28.57 -30.78
CA SER A 102 47.31 28.52 -29.34
C SER A 102 47.85 27.26 -28.65
N LEU A 103 48.21 26.23 -29.43
CA LEU A 103 48.68 24.95 -28.90
C LEU A 103 50.17 24.95 -28.55
N GLN A 104 50.96 25.90 -29.08
CA GLN A 104 52.39 25.99 -28.78
C GLN A 104 52.68 26.63 -27.42
N THR A 105 51.73 27.39 -26.85
CA THR A 105 51.89 28.01 -25.52
C THR A 105 51.55 27.06 -24.37
N ILE A 106 50.88 25.93 -24.65
CA ILE A 106 50.55 24.90 -23.64
C ILE A 106 51.74 23.95 -23.41
N SER A 107 52.68 23.87 -24.36
CA SER A 107 53.88 23.02 -24.28
C SER A 107 54.98 23.54 -23.35
N THR A 108 54.89 24.78 -22.87
CA THR A 108 55.92 25.42 -22.02
C THR A 108 55.49 25.58 -20.56
N LEU A 109 54.30 25.11 -20.21
CA LEU A 109 53.88 24.96 -18.82
C LEU A 109 54.12 23.51 -18.44
N GLU A 110 55.32 23.20 -17.95
CA GLU A 110 55.52 21.98 -17.17
C GLU A 110 54.52 22.05 -16.01
N PRO A 111 53.55 21.12 -15.89
CA PRO A 111 52.78 21.06 -14.67
C PRO A 111 53.77 20.63 -13.59
N GLU A 112 54.10 21.53 -12.70
CA GLU A 112 54.77 21.19 -11.45
C GLU A 112 53.79 20.30 -10.67
N VAL A 113 53.84 18.98 -10.96
CA VAL A 113 53.12 17.98 -10.18
C VAL A 113 53.92 17.83 -8.90
N SER A 114 53.65 18.74 -7.96
CA SER A 114 54.02 18.54 -6.57
C SER A 114 53.23 17.34 -6.07
N VAL A 115 53.84 16.16 -6.11
CA VAL A 115 53.37 15.00 -5.36
C VAL A 115 53.59 15.34 -3.90
N HIS A 116 52.59 15.98 -3.30
CA HIS A 116 52.50 16.00 -1.85
C HIS A 116 52.26 14.55 -1.43
N SER A 117 53.32 13.90 -0.96
CA SER A 117 53.21 12.75 -0.07
C SER A 117 52.08 13.05 0.90
N VAL A 118 51.04 12.21 0.90
CA VAL A 118 49.98 12.26 1.91
C VAL A 118 50.64 11.82 3.22
N ALA A 119 51.40 12.74 3.81
CA ALA A 119 52.00 12.61 5.11
C ALA A 119 50.85 12.37 6.08
N SER A 120 50.80 11.14 6.58
CA SER A 120 50.00 10.70 7.72
C SER A 120 48.62 11.36 7.80
N MET A 121 47.66 10.83 7.03
CA MET A 121 46.28 10.84 7.53
C MET A 121 46.34 10.17 8.91
N ARG A 122 46.39 10.98 9.96
CA ARG A 122 46.15 10.55 11.33
C ARG A 122 44.89 9.73 11.24
N ALA A 123 44.99 8.42 11.52
CA ALA A 123 43.83 7.57 11.59
C ALA A 123 42.85 8.28 12.53
N ILE A 124 41.82 8.91 11.98
CA ILE A 124 40.74 9.45 12.76
C ILE A 124 40.15 8.18 13.34
N SER A 125 40.40 7.95 14.63
CA SER A 125 39.67 6.97 15.39
C SER A 125 38.23 7.40 15.27
N MET A 126 37.53 6.79 14.33
CA MET A 126 36.08 6.80 14.34
C MET A 126 35.76 6.25 15.73
N PRO A 127 35.05 7.00 16.59
CA PRO A 127 34.55 6.40 17.81
C PRO A 127 33.86 5.11 17.36
N SER A 128 34.16 4.01 18.04
CA SER A 128 33.49 2.72 17.80
C SER A 128 32.03 3.04 17.52
N PRO A 129 31.43 2.51 16.42
CA PRO A 129 30.02 2.76 16.16
C PRO A 129 29.33 2.54 17.49
N LEU A 130 28.51 3.52 17.92
CA LEU A 130 27.71 3.38 19.13
C LEU A 130 26.78 2.19 18.87
N VAL A 131 27.29 0.99 19.11
CA VAL A 131 26.52 -0.23 19.24
C VAL A 131 25.91 -0.07 20.61
N VAL A 132 24.84 0.73 20.63
CA VAL A 132 23.98 0.89 21.80
C VAL A 132 23.65 -0.52 22.24
N GLN A 133 23.96 -0.85 23.49
CA GLN A 133 23.76 -2.20 23.95
C GLN A 133 22.25 -2.50 23.95
N PRO A 134 21.79 -3.71 23.57
CA PRO A 134 20.37 -4.05 23.58
C PRO A 134 19.68 -3.79 24.93
N SER A 135 20.45 -3.76 26.02
CA SER A 135 20.00 -3.44 27.38
C SER A 135 19.62 -1.97 27.60
N GLU A 136 20.06 -1.05 26.73
CA GLU A 136 19.78 0.40 26.83
C GLU A 136 18.46 0.79 26.13
N TYR A 137 17.89 -0.10 25.31
CA TYR A 137 16.55 0.07 24.72
C TYR A 137 15.47 -0.61 25.58
N ARG A 138 15.21 -0.06 26.78
CA ARG A 138 13.96 -0.38 27.49
C ARG A 138 12.87 0.54 26.97
N HIS A 139 12.17 0.09 25.94
CA HIS A 139 10.98 0.80 25.47
C HIS A 139 9.91 0.85 26.57
N GLY A 140 9.38 2.04 26.82
CA GLY A 140 8.25 2.22 27.73
C GLY A 140 6.97 1.58 27.17
N VAL A 141 5.95 1.39 28.02
CA VAL A 141 4.65 0.83 27.56
C VAL A 141 4.05 1.67 26.44
N ASN A 142 4.13 3.00 26.54
CA ASN A 142 3.63 3.92 25.51
C ASN A 142 4.36 3.76 24.17
N GLU A 143 5.68 3.61 24.22
CA GLU A 143 6.50 3.42 23.03
C GLU A 143 6.21 2.08 22.36
N TRP A 144 6.04 1.01 23.15
CA TRP A 144 5.55 -0.27 22.63
C TRP A 144 4.17 -0.16 21.99
N MET A 145 3.25 0.60 22.57
CA MET A 145 1.93 0.82 21.98
C MET A 145 2.03 1.53 20.63
N GLU A 146 2.92 2.52 20.48
CA GLU A 146 3.15 3.21 19.21
C GLU A 146 3.79 2.28 18.16
N ILE A 147 4.84 1.55 18.54
CA ILE A 147 5.50 0.54 17.69
C ILE A 147 4.47 -0.48 17.17
N TRP A 148 3.64 -1.02 18.06
CA TRP A 148 2.62 -1.99 17.68
C TRP A 148 1.50 -1.37 16.86
N ARG A 149 1.06 -0.15 17.16
CA ARG A 149 0.04 0.57 16.36
C ARG A 149 0.49 0.74 14.90
N ASP A 150 1.76 1.06 14.71
CA ASP A 150 2.34 1.27 13.39
C ASP A 150 2.60 -0.07 12.70
N GLY A 151 3.06 -1.10 13.43
CA GLY A 151 3.27 -2.46 12.93
C GLY A 151 2.01 -3.18 12.49
N ILE A 152 0.91 -3.08 13.25
CA ILE A 152 -0.39 -3.63 12.82
C ILE A 152 -1.05 -2.78 11.72
N ARG A 153 -0.45 -1.63 11.41
CA ARG A 153 -0.95 -0.62 10.47
C ARG A 153 -2.40 -0.23 10.77
N LEU A 154 -2.66 0.20 12.01
CA LEU A 154 -4.03 0.45 12.51
C LEU A 154 -4.86 1.35 11.58
N ASN A 155 -4.24 2.34 10.95
CA ASN A 155 -4.91 3.24 10.00
C ASN A 155 -5.52 2.54 8.76
N TYR A 156 -5.02 1.37 8.39
CA TYR A 156 -5.46 0.57 7.24
C TYR A 156 -6.60 -0.39 7.60
N VAL A 157 -6.86 -0.63 8.88
CA VAL A 157 -8.03 -1.41 9.34
C VAL A 157 -9.34 -0.78 8.85
N ARG A 158 -9.37 0.53 8.64
CA ARG A 158 -10.52 1.21 8.02
C ARG A 158 -10.89 0.65 6.65
N LEU A 159 -9.92 0.14 5.89
CA LEU A 159 -10.14 -0.44 4.56
C LEU A 159 -11.02 -1.70 4.61
N SER A 160 -10.94 -2.49 5.68
CA SER A 160 -11.78 -3.67 5.88
C SER A 160 -13.06 -3.37 6.65
N VAL A 161 -13.03 -2.41 7.59
CA VAL A 161 -14.17 -2.07 8.47
C VAL A 161 -15.25 -1.25 7.76
N MET A 162 -14.88 -0.20 7.01
CA MET A 162 -15.87 0.70 6.37
C MET A 162 -16.83 -0.01 5.39
N PRO A 163 -16.37 -0.99 4.57
CA PRO A 163 -17.27 -1.81 3.75
C PRO A 163 -18.36 -2.55 4.53
N VAL A 164 -18.00 -3.11 5.70
CA VAL A 164 -18.97 -3.81 6.57
C VAL A 164 -20.00 -2.82 7.11
N ILE A 165 -19.57 -1.63 7.54
CA ILE A 165 -20.47 -0.56 8.00
C ILE A 165 -21.44 -0.16 6.87
N LEU A 166 -20.93 0.04 5.64
CA LEU A 166 -21.78 0.37 4.49
C LEU A 166 -22.81 -0.73 4.20
N GLY A 167 -22.38 -1.99 4.13
CA GLY A 167 -23.27 -3.11 3.84
C GLY A 167 -24.37 -3.28 4.89
N SER A 168 -24.02 -3.16 6.18
CA SER A 168 -24.99 -3.23 7.28
C SER A 168 -25.92 -2.01 7.32
N ALA A 169 -25.42 -0.80 7.06
CA ALA A 169 -26.24 0.40 6.97
C ALA A 169 -27.21 0.35 5.77
N LEU A 170 -26.77 -0.20 4.63
CA LEU A 170 -27.63 -0.40 3.47
C LEU A 170 -28.77 -1.39 3.76
N ALA A 171 -28.47 -2.50 4.43
CA ALA A 171 -29.49 -3.45 4.87
C ALA A 171 -30.50 -2.82 5.83
N TRP A 172 -29.99 -2.09 6.83
CA TRP A 172 -30.83 -1.38 7.79
C TRP A 172 -31.75 -0.37 7.11
N THR A 173 -31.20 0.53 6.30
CA THR A 173 -31.97 1.58 5.62
C THR A 173 -33.05 1.01 4.70
N GLN A 174 -32.81 -0.14 4.05
CA GLN A 174 -33.83 -0.81 3.23
C GLN A 174 -34.92 -1.52 4.04
N SER A 175 -34.67 -1.80 5.31
CA SER A 175 -35.67 -2.39 6.22
C SER A 175 -36.60 -1.34 6.85
N ILE A 176 -36.30 -0.05 6.68
CA ILE A 176 -37.11 1.06 7.18
C ILE A 176 -38.33 1.22 6.26
N THR A 177 -39.52 1.09 6.83
CA THR A 177 -40.80 1.30 6.14
C THR A 177 -41.78 2.01 7.06
N THR A 178 -42.96 2.39 6.56
CA THR A 178 -44.02 2.95 7.40
C THR A 178 -44.51 1.97 8.47
N ALA A 179 -44.43 0.66 8.21
CA ALA A 179 -44.75 -0.38 9.19
C ALA A 179 -43.59 -0.67 10.16
N THR A 180 -42.34 -0.41 9.73
CA THR A 180 -41.10 -0.67 10.49
C THR A 180 -40.22 0.59 10.51
N PRO A 181 -40.66 1.68 11.16
CA PRO A 181 -39.99 2.98 11.06
C PRO A 181 -38.58 3.01 11.70
N LEU A 182 -38.29 2.07 12.60
CA LEU A 182 -36.96 1.91 13.21
C LEU A 182 -36.03 0.98 12.40
N GLY A 183 -36.56 0.29 11.39
CA GLY A 183 -35.86 -0.77 10.67
C GLY A 183 -35.53 -1.99 11.53
N HIS A 184 -34.81 -2.93 10.95
CA HIS A 184 -34.26 -4.11 11.59
C HIS A 184 -32.74 -4.05 11.51
N PHE A 185 -32.08 -4.21 12.65
CA PHE A 185 -30.62 -4.22 12.72
C PHE A 185 -30.17 -5.19 13.80
N ASP A 186 -29.36 -6.16 13.39
CA ASP A 186 -28.73 -7.07 14.32
C ASP A 186 -27.37 -6.51 14.76
N LEU A 187 -27.36 -5.92 15.96
CA LEU A 187 -26.18 -5.31 16.54
C LEU A 187 -25.08 -6.34 16.85
N ILE A 188 -25.45 -7.56 17.23
CA ILE A 188 -24.49 -8.60 17.61
C ILE A 188 -23.72 -9.04 16.37
N HIS A 189 -24.44 -9.40 15.30
CA HIS A 189 -23.82 -9.79 14.03
C HIS A 189 -23.00 -8.65 13.41
N PHE A 190 -23.46 -7.40 13.54
CA PHE A 190 -22.68 -6.23 13.12
C PHE A 190 -21.34 -6.12 13.85
N ILE A 191 -21.34 -6.16 15.19
CA ILE A 191 -20.12 -6.04 15.99
C ILE A 191 -19.18 -7.20 15.70
N LEU A 192 -19.70 -8.43 15.63
CA LEU A 192 -18.89 -9.60 15.30
C LEU A 192 -18.26 -9.51 13.91
N ALA A 193 -18.99 -9.04 12.90
CA ALA A 193 -18.46 -8.83 11.56
C ALA A 193 -17.31 -7.81 11.56
N ILE A 194 -17.47 -6.67 12.25
CA ILE A 194 -16.45 -5.62 12.37
C ILE A 194 -15.18 -6.15 13.05
N ILE A 195 -15.34 -6.87 14.16
CA ILE A 195 -14.21 -7.47 14.88
C ILE A 195 -13.51 -8.50 14.00
N ALA A 196 -14.27 -9.37 13.31
CA ALA A 196 -13.71 -10.40 12.44
C ALA A 196 -12.85 -9.80 11.32
N VAL A 197 -13.37 -8.82 10.56
CA VAL A 197 -12.62 -8.21 9.45
C VAL A 197 -11.44 -7.35 9.93
N ALA A 198 -11.52 -6.77 11.13
CA ALA A 198 -10.41 -6.03 11.72
C ALA A 198 -9.26 -6.98 12.11
N ILE A 199 -9.58 -8.08 12.79
CA ILE A 199 -8.60 -9.10 13.19
C ILE A 199 -7.97 -9.77 11.97
N LEU A 200 -8.77 -10.14 10.96
CA LEU A 200 -8.28 -10.70 9.70
C LEU A 200 -7.30 -9.74 9.02
N GLN A 201 -7.63 -8.44 8.97
CA GLN A 201 -6.75 -7.44 8.37
C GLN A 201 -5.42 -7.31 9.10
N ILE A 202 -5.45 -7.25 10.43
CA ILE A 202 -4.22 -7.17 11.24
C ILE A 202 -3.37 -8.43 11.04
N GLY A 203 -3.99 -9.61 11.06
CA GLY A 203 -3.31 -10.88 10.80
C GLY A 203 -2.64 -10.90 9.42
N ALA A 204 -3.36 -10.47 8.38
CA ALA A 204 -2.84 -10.38 7.02
C ALA A 204 -1.65 -9.42 6.90
N HIS A 205 -1.69 -8.26 7.57
CA HIS A 205 -0.55 -7.32 7.59
C HIS A 205 0.70 -7.94 8.23
N LEU A 206 0.56 -8.61 9.37
CA LEU A 206 1.70 -9.23 10.05
C LEU A 206 2.28 -10.39 9.23
N ILE A 207 1.43 -11.18 8.58
CA ILE A 207 1.86 -12.23 7.65
C ILE A 207 2.62 -11.59 6.48
N ASN A 208 2.08 -10.50 5.90
CA ASN A 208 2.73 -9.78 4.82
C ASN A 208 4.14 -9.31 5.22
N ASP A 209 4.29 -8.68 6.39
CA ASP A 209 5.57 -8.17 6.88
C ASP A 209 6.62 -9.27 7.04
N TYR A 210 6.21 -10.46 7.51
CA TYR A 210 7.11 -11.60 7.60
C TYR A 210 7.62 -12.04 6.22
N TYR A 211 6.73 -12.17 5.23
CA TYR A 211 7.11 -12.65 3.91
C TYR A 211 7.88 -11.60 3.09
N ASP A 212 7.57 -10.32 3.26
CA ASP A 212 8.32 -9.21 2.65
C ASP A 212 9.73 -9.11 3.26
N TYR A 213 9.87 -9.29 4.58
CA TYR A 213 11.18 -9.45 5.23
C TYR A 213 11.95 -10.66 4.69
N GLN A 214 11.31 -11.84 4.60
CA GLN A 214 11.95 -13.07 4.11
C GLN A 214 12.48 -12.92 2.67
N ARG A 215 11.84 -12.08 1.86
CA ARG A 215 12.21 -11.82 0.46
C ARG A 215 13.21 -10.68 0.29
N GLY A 216 13.55 -9.97 1.37
CA GLY A 216 14.38 -8.78 1.29
C GLY A 216 13.72 -7.61 0.56
N ILE A 217 12.39 -7.55 0.53
CA ILE A 217 11.63 -6.43 -0.03
C ILE A 217 11.74 -5.23 0.92
N ASP A 218 11.37 -5.47 2.18
CA ASP A 218 11.43 -4.47 3.23
C ASP A 218 12.82 -4.46 3.89
N THR A 219 13.58 -3.41 3.64
CA THR A 219 14.84 -3.10 4.33
C THR A 219 14.63 -2.06 5.43
N SER A 220 15.67 -1.69 6.17
CA SER A 220 15.60 -0.62 7.19
C SER A 220 15.12 0.73 6.64
N ASN A 221 15.17 0.92 5.32
CA ASN A 221 14.79 2.15 4.62
C ASN A 221 13.40 2.08 3.96
N ALA A 222 12.56 1.09 4.31
CA ALA A 222 11.24 0.91 3.71
C ALA A 222 10.34 2.15 3.93
N LEU A 223 9.65 2.58 2.86
CA LEU A 223 8.87 3.82 2.81
C LEU A 223 7.42 3.58 3.29
N GLY A 224 7.21 3.07 4.52
CA GLY A 224 5.86 2.80 5.00
C GLY A 224 5.74 2.45 6.49
N PRO A 225 4.52 2.47 7.05
CA PRO A 225 4.27 2.02 8.42
C PRO A 225 4.52 0.51 8.52
N GLY A 226 5.11 0.10 9.64
CA GLY A 226 5.67 -1.25 9.80
C GLY A 226 7.06 -1.15 10.40
N GLY A 227 7.94 -2.09 10.05
CA GLY A 227 9.35 -2.02 10.42
C GLY A 227 9.71 -2.76 11.69
N ILE A 228 8.75 -3.38 12.39
CA ILE A 228 9.03 -4.11 13.65
C ILE A 228 10.11 -5.18 13.44
N ILE A 229 10.06 -5.89 12.31
CA ILE A 229 11.05 -6.92 11.97
C ILE A 229 12.35 -6.27 11.50
N GLN A 230 12.26 -5.27 10.62
CA GLN A 230 13.39 -4.61 9.97
C GLN A 230 14.26 -3.84 10.97
N GLN A 231 13.68 -3.33 12.05
CA GLN A 231 14.37 -2.66 13.15
C GLN A 231 14.91 -3.64 14.20
N GLY A 232 14.68 -4.95 14.04
CA GLY A 232 15.13 -5.98 14.98
C GLY A 232 14.37 -6.01 16.32
N LEU A 233 13.24 -5.30 16.43
CA LEU A 233 12.47 -5.17 17.67
C LEU A 233 11.76 -6.46 18.08
N VAL A 234 11.23 -7.21 17.10
CA VAL A 234 10.57 -8.50 17.33
C VAL A 234 11.07 -9.53 16.33
N LYS A 235 11.33 -10.75 16.80
CA LYS A 235 11.76 -11.86 15.95
C LYS A 235 10.73 -12.12 14.83
N PRO A 236 11.15 -12.30 13.56
CA PRO A 236 10.24 -12.55 12.44
C PRO A 236 9.26 -13.71 12.70
N THR A 237 9.74 -14.80 13.30
CA THR A 237 8.91 -15.98 13.61
C THR A 237 7.76 -15.67 14.58
N ARG A 238 7.97 -14.75 15.53
CA ARG A 238 6.90 -14.32 16.45
C ARG A 238 5.83 -13.52 15.71
N ILE A 239 6.24 -12.63 14.79
CA ILE A 239 5.31 -11.86 13.97
C ILE A 239 4.45 -12.79 13.11
N LEU A 240 5.05 -13.81 12.48
CA LEU A 240 4.31 -14.81 11.72
C LEU A 240 3.29 -15.58 12.59
N ILE A 241 3.70 -16.05 13.77
CA ILE A 241 2.81 -16.80 14.68
C ILE A 241 1.62 -15.93 15.12
N ILE A 242 1.88 -14.67 15.49
CA ILE A 242 0.81 -13.73 15.86
C ILE A 242 -0.12 -13.50 14.66
N GLY A 243 0.44 -13.26 13.47
CA GLY A 243 -0.33 -13.07 12.25
C GLY A 243 -1.24 -14.27 11.92
N LEU A 244 -0.71 -15.50 11.97
CA LEU A 244 -1.48 -16.72 11.74
C LEU A 244 -2.53 -16.98 12.82
N THR A 245 -2.21 -16.68 14.08
CA THR A 245 -3.16 -16.81 15.20
C THR A 245 -4.33 -15.84 15.02
N LEU A 246 -4.05 -14.58 14.68
CA LEU A 246 -5.09 -13.60 14.40
C LEU A 246 -5.89 -13.99 13.16
N LEU A 247 -5.26 -14.48 12.09
CA LEU A 247 -5.96 -14.98 10.92
C LEU A 247 -6.93 -16.11 11.28
N GLY A 248 -6.50 -17.06 12.12
CA GLY A 248 -7.34 -18.16 12.61
C GLY A 248 -8.52 -17.69 13.47
N ILE A 249 -8.27 -16.79 14.43
CA ILE A 249 -9.33 -16.21 15.29
C ILE A 249 -10.33 -15.43 14.43
N GLY A 250 -9.84 -14.59 13.52
CA GLY A 250 -10.66 -13.82 12.60
C GLY A 250 -11.48 -14.71 11.66
N ALA A 251 -10.93 -15.84 11.20
CA ALA A 251 -11.63 -16.81 10.38
C ALA A 251 -12.76 -17.52 11.14
N ILE A 252 -12.54 -17.89 12.40
CA ILE A 252 -13.58 -18.50 13.26
C ILE A 252 -14.71 -17.51 13.51
N LEU A 253 -14.39 -16.27 13.93
CA LEU A 253 -15.39 -15.21 14.15
C LEU A 253 -16.14 -14.88 12.86
N GLY A 254 -15.41 -14.79 11.75
CA GLY A 254 -15.97 -14.57 10.42
C GLY A 254 -16.92 -15.68 10.01
N LEU A 255 -16.56 -16.95 10.24
CA LEU A 255 -17.41 -18.10 9.93
C LEU A 255 -18.69 -18.09 10.76
N VAL A 256 -18.59 -17.88 12.09
CA VAL A 256 -19.76 -17.79 12.98
C VAL A 256 -20.74 -16.72 12.49
N THR A 257 -20.21 -15.55 12.09
CA THR A 257 -21.04 -14.46 11.60
C THR A 257 -21.58 -14.73 10.19
N ALA A 258 -20.79 -15.36 9.32
CA ALA A 258 -21.18 -15.67 7.95
C ALA A 258 -22.33 -16.68 7.86
N LEU A 259 -22.48 -17.57 8.85
CA LEU A 259 -23.60 -18.51 8.91
C LEU A 259 -24.96 -17.80 8.94
N ALA A 260 -25.06 -16.61 9.53
CA ALA A 260 -26.28 -15.80 9.52
C ALA A 260 -26.63 -15.23 8.13
N GLY A 261 -25.61 -15.04 7.28
CA GLY A 261 -25.79 -14.61 5.88
C GLY A 261 -25.94 -15.78 4.90
N GLY A 262 -25.82 -17.02 5.35
CA GLY A 262 -25.99 -18.22 4.53
C GLY A 262 -24.74 -18.65 3.73
N PRO A 263 -24.83 -19.73 2.93
CA PRO A 263 -23.68 -20.40 2.33
C PRO A 263 -22.82 -19.51 1.42
N LEU A 264 -23.43 -18.56 0.72
CA LEU A 264 -22.71 -17.64 -0.16
C LEU A 264 -21.79 -16.70 0.64
N VAL A 265 -22.20 -16.25 1.82
CA VAL A 265 -21.35 -15.43 2.69
C VAL A 265 -20.21 -16.26 3.29
N CYS A 266 -20.45 -17.55 3.59
CA CYS A 266 -19.38 -18.46 3.97
C CYS A 266 -18.33 -18.60 2.85
N LEU A 267 -18.77 -18.69 1.59
CA LEU A 267 -17.86 -18.69 0.44
C LEU A 267 -17.08 -17.38 0.32
N PHE A 268 -17.72 -16.23 0.55
CA PHE A 268 -17.03 -14.93 0.59
C PHE A 268 -15.95 -14.91 1.67
N GLY A 269 -16.30 -15.31 2.89
CA GLY A 269 -15.35 -15.39 4.01
C GLY A 269 -14.18 -16.33 3.70
N PHE A 270 -14.45 -17.49 3.09
CA PHE A 270 -13.41 -18.43 2.65
C PHE A 270 -12.45 -17.78 1.63
N ILE A 271 -12.96 -17.09 0.63
CA ILE A 271 -12.15 -16.35 -0.35
C ILE A 271 -11.30 -15.27 0.33
N VAL A 272 -11.87 -14.53 1.30
CA VAL A 272 -11.13 -13.50 2.07
C VAL A 272 -9.98 -14.13 2.86
N VAL A 273 -10.22 -15.24 3.57
CA VAL A 273 -9.18 -15.92 4.37
C VAL A 273 -8.07 -16.48 3.48
N LEU A 274 -8.43 -17.13 2.37
CA LEU A 274 -7.44 -17.61 1.40
C LEU A 274 -6.64 -16.45 0.81
N SER A 275 -7.32 -15.36 0.44
CA SER A 275 -6.67 -14.17 -0.09
C SER A 275 -5.70 -13.59 0.94
N ALA A 276 -6.12 -13.42 2.20
CA ALA A 276 -5.27 -12.89 3.27
C ALA A 276 -3.95 -13.66 3.45
N TYR A 277 -3.96 -14.99 3.29
CA TYR A 277 -2.75 -15.80 3.35
C TYR A 277 -1.95 -15.78 2.03
N PHE A 278 -2.60 -16.14 0.91
CA PHE A 278 -1.94 -16.30 -0.39
C PHE A 278 -1.56 -14.96 -1.05
N PHE A 279 -2.05 -13.84 -0.54
CA PHE A 279 -1.63 -12.51 -0.98
C PHE A 279 -0.12 -12.32 -0.85
N SER A 280 0.49 -12.93 0.18
CA SER A 280 1.91 -12.79 0.47
C SER A 280 2.63 -14.13 0.65
N ALA A 281 2.00 -15.21 1.11
CA ALA A 281 2.71 -16.38 1.65
C ALA A 281 3.49 -17.27 0.66
N THR A 282 3.35 -17.12 -0.65
CA THR A 282 3.96 -18.02 -1.65
C THR A 282 4.96 -17.29 -2.56
N LYS A 283 5.97 -17.99 -3.10
CA LYS A 283 6.93 -17.40 -4.06
C LYS A 283 6.25 -16.72 -5.25
N LYS A 284 5.07 -17.20 -5.64
CA LYS A 284 4.16 -16.59 -6.62
C LYS A 284 2.92 -16.06 -5.89
N SER A 285 3.13 -15.15 -4.94
CA SER A 285 2.04 -14.57 -4.16
C SER A 285 1.15 -13.75 -5.06
N LEU A 286 -0.12 -13.61 -4.69
CA LEU A 286 -1.05 -12.89 -5.56
C LEU A 286 -0.64 -11.43 -5.79
N SER A 287 0.00 -10.79 -4.79
CA SER A 287 0.60 -9.46 -4.92
C SER A 287 1.74 -9.39 -5.94
N SER A 288 2.43 -10.50 -6.18
CA SER A 288 3.55 -10.61 -7.14
C SER A 288 3.14 -11.02 -8.55
N LEU A 289 1.85 -11.29 -8.77
CA LEU A 289 1.28 -11.69 -10.06
C LEU A 289 0.52 -10.54 -10.76
N GLY A 290 0.63 -9.31 -10.26
CA GLY A 290 -0.14 -8.17 -10.76
C GLY A 290 -1.65 -8.26 -10.46
N LEU A 291 -2.04 -9.11 -9.51
CA LEU A 291 -3.45 -9.31 -9.11
C LEU A 291 -3.84 -8.50 -7.86
N GLY A 292 -2.91 -7.70 -7.32
CA GLY A 292 -3.08 -7.01 -6.05
C GLY A 292 -4.33 -6.12 -6.02
N GLU A 293 -4.53 -5.33 -7.07
CA GLU A 293 -5.65 -4.39 -7.17
C GLU A 293 -6.98 -5.09 -7.44
N LEU A 294 -6.97 -6.19 -8.21
CA LEU A 294 -8.17 -7.02 -8.41
C LEU A 294 -8.61 -7.69 -7.10
N ILE A 295 -7.66 -8.22 -6.33
CA ILE A 295 -7.96 -8.82 -5.03
C ILE A 295 -8.43 -7.76 -4.07
N GLY A 296 -7.79 -6.59 -4.07
CA GLY A 296 -8.23 -5.44 -3.31
C GLY A 296 -9.68 -5.04 -3.61
N PHE A 297 -10.01 -4.93 -4.89
CA PHE A 297 -11.35 -4.62 -5.38
C PHE A 297 -12.39 -5.61 -4.81
N VAL A 298 -12.08 -6.90 -4.83
CA VAL A 298 -12.98 -7.96 -4.38
C VAL A 298 -13.06 -8.02 -2.84
N VAL A 299 -11.91 -8.07 -2.15
CA VAL A 299 -11.80 -8.38 -0.72
C VAL A 299 -12.02 -7.16 0.17
N PHE A 300 -11.74 -5.94 -0.31
CA PHE A 300 -11.99 -4.69 0.42
C PHE A 300 -13.19 -3.90 -0.10
N GLY A 301 -13.88 -4.40 -1.13
CA GLY A 301 -15.03 -3.74 -1.72
C GLY A 301 -16.24 -4.66 -1.83
N LEU A 302 -16.26 -5.49 -2.87
CA LEU A 302 -17.43 -6.28 -3.23
C LEU A 302 -17.90 -7.20 -2.09
N LEU A 303 -17.02 -8.11 -1.66
CA LEU A 303 -17.37 -9.18 -0.73
C LEU A 303 -17.79 -8.67 0.66
N PRO A 304 -17.06 -7.76 1.33
CA PRO A 304 -17.45 -7.33 2.66
C PRO A 304 -18.73 -6.48 2.69
N VAL A 305 -18.99 -5.65 1.67
CA VAL A 305 -20.27 -4.91 1.58
C VAL A 305 -21.44 -5.88 1.36
N MET A 306 -21.33 -6.77 0.37
CA MET A 306 -22.39 -7.74 0.05
C MET A 306 -22.60 -8.73 1.20
N GLY A 307 -21.52 -9.22 1.80
CA GLY A 307 -21.56 -10.13 2.94
C GLY A 307 -22.23 -9.50 4.16
N ALA A 308 -21.84 -8.27 4.53
CA ALA A 308 -22.45 -7.55 5.65
C ALA A 308 -23.94 -7.24 5.42
N TYR A 309 -24.31 -6.93 4.18
CA TYR A 309 -25.71 -6.79 3.78
C TYR A 309 -26.49 -8.09 3.94
N MET A 310 -25.94 -9.21 3.45
CA MET A 310 -26.57 -10.52 3.53
C MET A 310 -26.70 -11.01 4.98
N ILE A 311 -25.69 -10.77 5.83
CA ILE A 311 -25.74 -11.09 7.26
C ILE A 311 -26.93 -10.39 7.93
N GLN A 312 -27.11 -9.09 7.68
CA GLN A 312 -28.20 -8.31 8.28
C GLN A 312 -29.59 -8.64 7.73
N THR A 313 -29.66 -9.17 6.50
CA THR A 313 -30.94 -9.49 5.84
C THR A 313 -31.32 -10.98 5.94
N GLY A 314 -30.52 -11.80 6.63
CA GLY A 314 -30.74 -13.24 6.74
C GLY A 314 -30.50 -14.00 5.43
N GLY A 315 -29.52 -13.56 4.64
CA GLY A 315 -29.07 -14.22 3.42
C GLY A 315 -29.67 -13.73 2.10
N LYS A 316 -30.39 -12.60 2.12
CA LYS A 316 -30.92 -12.01 0.89
C LYS A 316 -29.83 -11.21 0.18
N LEU A 317 -29.57 -11.52 -1.09
CA LEU A 317 -28.70 -10.73 -1.94
C LEU A 317 -29.54 -9.93 -2.93
N THR A 318 -29.33 -8.62 -2.99
CA THR A 318 -29.97 -7.73 -3.96
C THR A 318 -28.95 -7.17 -4.93
N ILE A 319 -29.39 -6.87 -6.15
CA ILE A 319 -28.54 -6.16 -7.13
C ILE A 319 -28.11 -4.78 -6.61
N THR A 320 -28.93 -4.17 -5.76
CA THR A 320 -28.59 -2.92 -5.07
C THR A 320 -27.34 -3.08 -4.21
N ALA A 321 -27.22 -4.15 -3.41
CA ALA A 321 -26.02 -4.39 -2.61
C ALA A 321 -24.75 -4.52 -3.45
N PHE A 322 -24.86 -5.09 -4.67
CA PHE A 322 -23.76 -5.15 -5.61
C PHE A 322 -23.39 -3.75 -6.16
N TYR A 323 -24.35 -2.93 -6.57
CA TYR A 323 -24.03 -1.60 -7.07
C TYR A 323 -23.43 -0.67 -6.02
N TYR A 324 -23.89 -0.76 -4.76
CA TYR A 324 -23.34 0.03 -3.66
C TYR A 324 -21.96 -0.44 -3.18
N SER A 325 -21.55 -1.67 -3.53
CA SER A 325 -20.20 -2.15 -3.23
C SER A 325 -19.14 -1.69 -4.23
N LEU A 326 -19.55 -1.39 -5.48
CA LEU A 326 -18.63 -0.96 -6.54
C LEU A 326 -17.82 0.30 -6.21
N PRO A 327 -18.40 1.40 -5.68
CA PRO A 327 -17.62 2.59 -5.32
C PRO A 327 -16.47 2.28 -4.35
N LEU A 328 -16.74 1.47 -3.32
CA LEU A 328 -15.71 1.08 -2.35
C LEU A 328 -14.69 0.12 -2.96
N ALA A 329 -15.12 -0.78 -3.85
CA ALA A 329 -14.23 -1.67 -4.59
C ALA A 329 -13.21 -0.91 -5.45
N PHE A 330 -13.67 0.09 -6.20
CA PHE A 330 -12.80 0.96 -7.01
C PHE A 330 -11.88 1.81 -6.13
N LEU A 331 -12.37 2.40 -5.04
CA LEU A 331 -11.54 3.18 -4.11
C LEU A 331 -10.49 2.31 -3.42
N ALA A 332 -10.84 1.09 -3.00
CA ALA A 332 -9.90 0.17 -2.39
C ALA A 332 -8.82 -0.28 -3.37
N ALA A 333 -9.20 -0.59 -4.62
CA ALA A 333 -8.24 -0.83 -5.70
C ALA A 333 -7.31 0.37 -5.88
N GLY A 334 -7.84 1.60 -5.88
CA GLY A 334 -7.04 2.83 -5.98
C GLY A 334 -6.06 3.03 -4.82
N VAL A 335 -6.44 2.68 -3.58
CA VAL A 335 -5.54 2.70 -2.42
C VAL A 335 -4.36 1.75 -2.60
N ILE A 336 -4.62 0.51 -3.03
CA ILE A 336 -3.57 -0.48 -3.28
C ILE A 336 -2.72 -0.07 -4.48
N TYR A 337 -3.33 0.49 -5.51
CA TYR A 337 -2.64 1.02 -6.68
C TYR A 337 -1.65 2.13 -6.28
N ALA A 338 -2.06 3.08 -5.42
CA ALA A 338 -1.17 4.10 -4.88
C ALA A 338 -0.04 3.51 -4.02
N ASN A 339 -0.32 2.46 -3.24
CA ASN A 339 0.71 1.74 -2.49
C ASN A 339 1.75 1.13 -3.44
N ASN A 340 1.31 0.46 -4.50
CA ASN A 340 2.19 -0.15 -5.49
C ASN A 340 2.99 0.89 -6.31
N MET A 341 2.47 2.12 -6.48
CA MET A 341 3.22 3.24 -7.06
C MET A 341 4.34 3.74 -6.14
N ARG A 342 4.10 3.78 -4.83
CA ARG A 342 5.12 4.13 -3.83
C ARG A 342 6.24 3.09 -3.79
N ASP A 343 5.89 1.82 -3.88
CA ASP A 343 6.82 0.70 -3.71
C ASP A 343 7.43 0.22 -5.04
N ILE A 344 7.19 0.93 -6.15
CA ILE A 344 7.58 0.49 -7.50
C ILE A 344 9.07 0.16 -7.64
N GLU A 345 9.94 0.97 -7.03
CA GLU A 345 11.38 0.75 -7.06
C GLU A 345 11.73 -0.53 -6.28
N GLY A 346 11.37 -0.61 -5.00
CA GLY A 346 11.67 -1.77 -4.15
C GLY A 346 11.11 -3.09 -4.69
N ASP A 347 9.86 -3.08 -5.15
CA ASP A 347 9.21 -4.25 -5.75
C ASP A 347 9.93 -4.71 -7.02
N SER A 348 10.42 -3.78 -7.85
CA SER A 348 11.10 -4.12 -9.10
C SER A 348 12.49 -4.75 -8.85
N HIS A 349 13.21 -4.34 -7.80
CA HIS A 349 14.54 -4.88 -7.48
C HIS A 349 14.50 -6.38 -7.10
N VAL A 350 13.41 -6.83 -6.49
CA VAL A 350 13.22 -8.25 -6.12
C VAL A 350 12.43 -9.05 -7.16
N GLY A 351 12.10 -8.45 -8.30
CA GLY A 351 11.34 -9.10 -9.37
C GLY A 351 9.84 -9.29 -9.08
N LYS A 352 9.27 -8.56 -8.11
CA LYS A 352 7.83 -8.58 -7.82
C LYS A 352 7.08 -7.81 -8.91
N LYS A 353 6.14 -8.48 -9.56
CA LYS A 353 5.35 -7.88 -10.65
C LYS A 353 4.04 -7.35 -10.08
N THR A 354 3.89 -6.03 -10.05
CA THR A 354 2.64 -5.34 -9.76
C THR A 354 2.07 -4.79 -11.05
N LEU A 355 0.77 -4.43 -11.08
CA LEU A 355 0.19 -3.83 -12.28
C LEU A 355 0.94 -2.54 -12.65
N VAL A 356 1.33 -1.78 -11.62
CA VAL A 356 2.16 -0.57 -11.74
C VAL A 356 3.51 -0.84 -12.41
N SER A 357 4.25 -1.87 -11.96
CA SER A 357 5.56 -2.18 -12.54
C SER A 357 5.46 -2.73 -13.97
N LEU A 358 4.33 -3.36 -14.33
CA LEU A 358 4.08 -3.87 -15.69
C LEU A 358 3.77 -2.77 -16.71
N ILE A 359 2.95 -1.77 -16.35
CA ILE A 359 2.53 -0.72 -17.30
C ILE A 359 3.37 0.56 -17.20
N GLY A 360 4.20 0.67 -16.16
CA GLY A 360 5.07 1.82 -15.90
C GLY A 360 4.36 3.01 -15.27
N LEU A 361 5.15 3.96 -14.76
CA LEU A 361 4.64 5.05 -13.93
C LEU A 361 3.73 6.03 -14.68
N ARG A 362 4.00 6.29 -15.97
CA ARG A 362 3.18 7.21 -16.79
C ARG A 362 1.74 6.74 -16.92
N TRP A 363 1.53 5.49 -17.36
CA TRP A 363 0.20 4.90 -17.48
C TRP A 363 -0.45 4.65 -16.12
N SER A 364 0.37 4.36 -15.10
CA SER A 364 -0.09 4.20 -13.73
C SER A 364 -0.79 5.43 -13.16
N ARG A 365 -0.32 6.64 -13.47
CA ARG A 365 -0.99 7.88 -13.03
C ARG A 365 -2.39 8.01 -13.63
N ILE A 366 -2.56 7.63 -14.88
CA ILE A 366 -3.86 7.64 -15.57
C ILE A 366 -4.77 6.57 -14.98
N ALA A 367 -4.27 5.34 -14.83
CA ALA A 367 -5.03 4.22 -14.27
C ALA A 367 -5.52 4.53 -12.85
N TYR A 368 -4.65 5.05 -11.98
CA TYR A 368 -5.03 5.51 -10.64
C TYR A 368 -6.14 6.57 -10.70
N SER A 369 -6.01 7.58 -11.56
CA SER A 369 -7.00 8.65 -11.68
C SER A 369 -8.36 8.13 -12.12
N VAL A 370 -8.37 7.17 -13.06
CA VAL A 370 -9.58 6.50 -13.54
C VAL A 370 -10.22 5.69 -12.41
N LEU A 371 -9.45 4.85 -11.70
CA LEU A 371 -9.93 4.07 -10.55
C LEU A 371 -10.57 4.97 -9.49
N MET A 372 -9.96 6.11 -9.20
CA MET A 372 -10.47 7.04 -8.18
C MET A 372 -11.67 7.87 -8.66
N LEU A 373 -11.87 8.06 -9.98
CA LEU A 373 -12.98 8.84 -10.52
C LEU A 373 -14.27 8.03 -10.71
N ILE A 374 -14.16 6.74 -11.08
CA ILE A 374 -15.32 5.84 -11.27
C ILE A 374 -16.31 5.82 -10.09
N PRO A 375 -15.89 5.78 -8.80
CA PRO A 375 -16.80 5.84 -7.65
C PRO A 375 -17.77 7.03 -7.69
N TYR A 376 -17.30 8.19 -8.16
CA TYR A 376 -18.10 9.41 -8.27
C TYR A 376 -19.13 9.30 -9.39
N LEU A 377 -18.75 8.73 -10.53
CA LEU A 377 -19.68 8.41 -11.60
C LEU A 377 -20.76 7.46 -11.12
N ILE A 378 -20.39 6.39 -10.41
CA ILE A 378 -21.36 5.41 -9.88
C ILE A 378 -22.33 6.09 -8.90
N VAL A 379 -21.84 6.91 -7.96
CA VAL A 379 -22.72 7.61 -7.01
C VAL A 379 -23.69 8.57 -7.72
N VAL A 380 -23.24 9.27 -8.77
CA VAL A 380 -24.13 10.10 -9.60
C VAL A 380 -25.19 9.23 -10.27
N LEU A 381 -24.81 8.12 -10.91
CA LEU A 381 -25.75 7.21 -11.57
C LEU A 381 -26.75 6.58 -10.59
N LEU A 382 -26.34 6.30 -9.36
CA LEU A 382 -27.22 5.75 -8.33
C LEU A 382 -28.13 6.78 -7.66
N GLY A 383 -27.69 8.03 -7.56
CA GLY A 383 -28.37 9.06 -6.78
C GLY A 383 -29.20 10.06 -7.59
N PHE A 384 -28.95 10.19 -8.90
CA PHE A 384 -29.63 11.17 -9.75
C PHE A 384 -31.03 10.77 -10.26
N PRO A 385 -31.30 9.50 -10.62
CA PRO A 385 -32.62 9.10 -11.15
C PRO A 385 -33.79 9.40 -10.20
N HIS A 386 -34.98 9.65 -10.74
CA HIS A 386 -36.16 9.94 -9.92
C HIS A 386 -36.55 8.73 -9.04
N GLY A 387 -36.85 8.98 -7.76
CA GLY A 387 -37.20 7.93 -6.80
C GLY A 387 -36.01 7.22 -6.15
N HIS A 388 -34.78 7.62 -6.47
CA HIS A 388 -33.56 7.12 -5.84
C HIS A 388 -33.13 7.99 -4.64
N PRO A 389 -32.24 7.49 -3.75
CA PRO A 389 -31.83 8.22 -2.55
C PRO A 389 -30.88 9.38 -2.88
N HIS A 390 -31.41 10.55 -3.26
CA HIS A 390 -30.63 11.71 -3.72
C HIS A 390 -29.53 12.18 -2.75
N PHE A 391 -29.69 11.98 -1.43
CA PHE A 391 -28.69 12.42 -0.45
C PHE A 391 -27.39 11.61 -0.49
N ILE A 392 -27.33 10.47 -1.19
CA ILE A 392 -26.04 9.77 -1.41
C ILE A 392 -25.03 10.62 -2.19
N LEU A 393 -25.50 11.64 -2.92
CA LEU A 393 -24.67 12.61 -3.62
C LEU A 393 -23.82 13.46 -2.64
N LEU A 394 -24.08 13.43 -1.33
CA LEU A 394 -23.19 14.01 -0.32
C LEU A 394 -21.76 13.43 -0.41
N ALA A 395 -21.58 12.20 -0.92
CA ALA A 395 -20.25 11.64 -1.13
C ALA A 395 -19.39 12.46 -2.12
N LEU A 396 -20.01 13.26 -3.00
CA LEU A 396 -19.33 14.20 -3.89
C LEU A 396 -18.59 15.32 -3.12
N TRP A 397 -18.90 15.54 -1.84
CA TRP A 397 -18.14 16.48 -1.00
C TRP A 397 -16.66 16.11 -0.85
N THR A 398 -16.29 14.87 -1.17
CA THR A 398 -14.89 14.44 -1.20
C THR A 398 -14.13 14.85 -2.47
N LEU A 399 -14.79 15.44 -3.47
CA LEU A 399 -14.17 15.87 -4.73
C LEU A 399 -12.94 16.79 -4.56
N PRO A 400 -12.91 17.77 -3.65
CA PRO A 400 -11.70 18.56 -3.43
C PRO A 400 -10.50 17.71 -2.99
N THR A 401 -10.74 16.68 -2.16
CA THR A 401 -9.68 15.75 -1.74
C THR A 401 -9.25 14.85 -2.90
N LEU A 402 -10.18 14.43 -3.76
CA LEU A 402 -9.86 13.72 -5.00
C LEU A 402 -8.95 14.54 -5.91
N VAL A 403 -9.25 15.82 -6.12
CA VAL A 403 -8.42 16.72 -6.94
C VAL A 403 -7.01 16.81 -6.34
N ILE A 404 -6.87 16.91 -5.01
CA ILE A 404 -5.55 16.88 -4.35
C ILE A 404 -4.83 15.56 -4.62
N ALA A 405 -5.51 14.41 -4.51
CA ALA A 405 -4.90 13.11 -4.74
C ALA A 405 -4.46 12.92 -6.21
N ILE A 406 -5.29 13.31 -7.18
CA ILE A 406 -4.98 13.23 -8.62
C ILE A 406 -3.87 14.21 -8.99
N THR A 407 -3.93 15.46 -8.52
CA THR A 407 -2.85 16.42 -8.79
C THR A 407 -1.53 15.99 -8.12
N GLY A 408 -1.59 15.42 -6.92
CA GLY A 408 -0.47 14.78 -6.26
C GLY A 408 0.13 13.67 -7.11
N VAL A 409 -0.68 12.69 -7.55
CA VAL A 409 -0.18 11.59 -8.39
C VAL A 409 0.41 12.08 -9.70
N MET A 410 -0.08 13.18 -10.27
CA MET A 410 0.43 13.72 -11.53
C MET A 410 1.74 14.51 -11.36
N ARG A 411 1.99 15.08 -10.19
CA ARG A 411 3.15 15.94 -9.92
C ARG A 411 4.30 15.23 -9.19
N THR A 412 4.04 14.12 -8.51
CA THR A 412 5.07 13.38 -7.79
C THR A 412 6.09 12.80 -8.76
N GLU A 413 7.37 13.16 -8.66
CA GLU A 413 8.44 12.59 -9.50
C GLU A 413 9.20 11.46 -8.80
N ILE A 414 9.28 11.51 -7.46
CA ILE A 414 10.03 10.57 -6.64
C ILE A 414 9.06 9.58 -5.97
N SER A 415 9.40 8.29 -5.96
CA SER A 415 8.53 7.21 -5.43
C SER A 415 8.08 7.44 -3.99
N ALA A 416 8.95 8.00 -3.13
CA ALA A 416 8.61 8.36 -1.75
C ALA A 416 7.45 9.36 -1.64
N GLY A 417 7.27 10.25 -2.62
CA GLY A 417 6.18 11.22 -2.64
C GLY A 417 4.79 10.59 -2.87
N PHE A 418 4.70 9.32 -3.27
CA PHE A 418 3.40 8.63 -3.36
C PHE A 418 2.85 8.22 -1.99
N HIS A 419 3.64 8.32 -0.92
CA HIS A 419 3.15 8.11 0.44
C HIS A 419 1.97 9.04 0.78
N ASP A 420 2.08 10.32 0.39
CA ASP A 420 1.00 11.30 0.58
C ASP A 420 -0.23 10.98 -0.28
N VAL A 421 -0.02 10.55 -1.53
CA VAL A 421 -1.11 10.13 -2.42
C VAL A 421 -1.88 8.94 -1.83
N MET A 422 -1.17 7.94 -1.30
CA MET A 422 -1.78 6.81 -0.60
C MET A 422 -2.56 7.27 0.64
N ARG A 423 -2.00 8.19 1.44
CA ARG A 423 -2.69 8.76 2.62
C ARG A 423 -3.98 9.48 2.22
N GLN A 424 -3.95 10.27 1.16
CA GLN A 424 -5.15 10.94 0.64
C GLN A 424 -6.17 9.94 0.08
N SER A 425 -5.71 8.88 -0.57
CA SER A 425 -6.59 7.80 -1.08
C SER A 425 -7.36 7.12 0.06
N LEU A 426 -6.69 6.78 1.15
CA LEU A 426 -7.32 6.23 2.36
C LEU A 426 -8.30 7.21 3.01
N LYS A 427 -7.97 8.50 3.01
CA LYS A 427 -8.85 9.57 3.51
C LYS A 427 -10.12 9.67 2.65
N ILE A 428 -9.98 9.66 1.31
CA ILE A 428 -11.11 9.66 0.37
C ILE A 428 -11.97 8.42 0.62
N PHE A 429 -11.39 7.23 0.65
CA PHE A 429 -12.11 5.98 0.92
C PHE A 429 -12.97 6.07 2.18
N THR A 430 -12.39 6.58 3.27
CA THR A 430 -13.09 6.73 4.57
C THR A 430 -14.21 7.77 4.49
N LEU A 431 -13.89 9.00 4.07
CA LEU A 431 -14.86 10.11 4.04
C LEU A 431 -15.99 9.86 3.04
N PHE A 432 -15.66 9.30 1.88
CA PHE A 432 -16.63 8.95 0.85
C PHE A 432 -17.64 7.94 1.40
N THR A 433 -17.15 6.90 2.09
CA THR A 433 -18.03 5.89 2.71
C THR A 433 -18.91 6.51 3.80
N VAL A 434 -18.35 7.37 4.65
CA VAL A 434 -19.11 8.07 5.71
C VAL A 434 -20.23 8.92 5.11
N PHE A 435 -19.93 9.77 4.11
CA PHE A 435 -20.95 10.61 3.48
C PHE A 435 -21.98 9.79 2.70
N LEU A 436 -21.57 8.69 2.07
CA LEU A 436 -22.47 7.76 1.41
C LEU A 436 -23.47 7.14 2.40
N ILE A 437 -22.97 6.68 3.56
CA ILE A 437 -23.82 6.14 4.65
C ILE A 437 -24.76 7.23 5.17
N ILE A 438 -24.27 8.42 5.48
CA ILE A 438 -25.12 9.53 5.95
C ILE A 438 -26.22 9.83 4.92
N GLY A 439 -25.88 9.87 3.63
CA GLY A 439 -26.83 10.08 2.55
C GLY A 439 -27.91 8.99 2.47
N LEU A 440 -27.52 7.73 2.64
CA LEU A 440 -28.47 6.61 2.72
C LEU A 440 -29.42 6.75 3.91
N ILE A 441 -28.89 7.07 5.09
CA ILE A 441 -29.68 7.22 6.32
C ILE A 441 -30.69 8.36 6.18
N ILE A 442 -30.25 9.54 5.72
CA ILE A 442 -31.15 10.68 5.51
C ILE A 442 -32.26 10.33 4.51
N SER A 443 -31.89 9.69 3.40
CA SER A 443 -32.86 9.30 2.37
C SER A 443 -33.91 8.31 2.87
N ALA A 444 -33.52 7.39 3.76
CA ALA A 444 -34.44 6.40 4.32
C ALA A 444 -35.32 6.97 5.46
N LEU A 445 -34.82 7.94 6.22
CA LEU A 445 -35.54 8.51 7.36
C LEU A 445 -36.55 9.59 6.97
N ILE A 446 -36.31 10.38 5.91
CA ILE A 446 -37.22 11.46 5.49
C ILE A 446 -38.67 10.98 5.31
N PRO A 447 -38.97 9.86 4.60
CA PRO A 447 -40.33 9.41 4.40
C PRO A 447 -41.05 8.96 5.68
N VAL A 448 -40.29 8.53 6.70
CA VAL A 448 -40.84 8.02 7.97
C VAL A 448 -40.71 9.00 9.12
N ALA A 449 -40.08 10.17 8.91
CA ALA A 449 -39.85 11.17 9.96
C ALA A 449 -41.10 11.57 10.76
N PRO A 450 -42.29 11.74 10.14
CA PRO A 450 -43.52 12.04 10.90
C PRO A 450 -43.99 10.92 11.83
N LEU A 451 -43.51 9.69 11.62
CA LEU A 451 -43.88 8.49 12.38
C LEU A 451 -42.88 8.16 13.50
N LEU A 452 -41.75 8.86 13.55
CA LEU A 452 -40.74 8.61 14.57
C LEU A 452 -41.20 9.17 15.94
N PRO A 453 -40.91 8.47 17.05
CA PRO A 453 -41.22 8.96 18.38
C PRO A 453 -40.65 10.37 18.64
N ALA A 454 -41.47 11.26 19.21
CA ALA A 454 -41.09 12.67 19.43
C ALA A 454 -39.81 12.85 20.27
N HIS A 455 -39.50 11.90 21.17
CA HIS A 455 -38.27 11.91 21.97
C HIS A 455 -36.99 11.66 21.14
N LEU A 456 -37.10 11.10 19.94
CA LEU A 456 -35.97 10.93 19.00
C LEU A 456 -35.80 12.14 18.08
N ILE A 457 -36.85 12.96 17.91
CA ILE A 457 -36.86 14.13 17.01
C ILE A 457 -36.49 15.41 17.78
N SER A 458 -36.81 15.48 19.07
CA SER A 458 -36.48 16.62 19.93
C SER A 458 -35.00 16.62 20.32
N LEU A 459 -34.14 17.17 19.46
CA LEU A 459 -32.84 17.70 19.88
C LEU A 459 -33.10 18.94 20.74
N LYS A 460 -33.09 18.76 22.06
CA LYS A 460 -33.19 19.84 23.03
C LYS A 460 -31.83 20.52 23.22
#